data_AF-A0A7J8N1D7-F1
#
_entry.id   AF-A0A7J8N1D7-F1
#
_cell.length_a   1.000
_cell.length_b   1.000
_cell.length_c   1.000
_cell.angle_alpha   90.00
_cell.angle_beta   90.00
_cell.angle_gamma   90.00
#
_symmetry.space_group_name_H-M   'P 1'
#
loop_
_entity.id
_entity.type
_entity.pdbx_description
1 polymer ?
#
loop_
_entity_poly.entity_id
_entity_poly.type
_entity_poly.pdbx_seq_one_letter_code
_entity_poly.pdbx_strand_id
1 'polypeptide(L)'
;MSNAWNQTCWMKRFTIGPMTTPKFYGWWNKRVNDNNPGSSQEGVQLMEEYLQVVPSEIEIIKHDFEKRNSELGKKIEQLEEEKMHLRLDVDEHWRQEIREEKIKADRWKRKFQEAQMRNEALLKTSLSKIEEMKRRVEELDVALENYEIQIELLEASGERQKE
;
A
#
# COMPACT_ATOMS: atom_id res chain seq x y z
N MET A 1 0.89 24.98 40.14
CA MET A 1 2.05 25.88 40.02
C MET A 1 3.30 25.02 40.10
N SER A 2 3.91 24.70 38.96
CA SER A 2 5.04 23.76 38.88
C SER A 2 6.31 24.49 38.44
N ASN A 3 7.34 24.40 39.27
CA ASN A 3 8.59 25.16 39.22
C ASN A 3 9.57 24.60 38.15
N ALA A 4 9.22 24.70 36.87
CA ALA A 4 10.07 24.23 35.76
C ALA A 4 11.26 25.16 35.45
N TRP A 5 11.35 26.34 36.06
CA TRP A 5 12.35 27.38 35.73
C TRP A 5 13.74 27.13 36.34
N ASN A 6 13.91 26.12 37.19
CA ASN A 6 15.18 25.86 37.89
C ASN A 6 16.00 24.71 37.30
N GLN A 7 15.63 24.17 36.14
CA GLN A 7 16.42 23.13 35.48
C GLN A 7 17.51 23.75 34.62
N THR A 8 18.70 23.92 35.21
CA THR A 8 19.92 24.22 34.46
C THR A 8 20.28 23.01 33.60
N CYS A 9 19.88 23.03 32.33
CA CYS A 9 20.31 22.04 31.35
C CYS A 9 21.80 22.20 31.08
N TRP A 10 22.62 21.37 31.74
CA TRP A 10 24.01 21.15 31.35
C TRP A 10 24.04 20.51 29.96
N MET A 11 24.35 21.30 28.93
CA MET A 11 24.75 20.75 27.64
C MET A 11 26.06 19.98 27.84
N LYS A 12 25.98 18.64 27.84
CA LYS A 12 27.16 17.79 27.72
C LYS A 12 27.89 18.20 26.44
N ARG A 13 29.20 18.43 26.52
CA ARG A 13 30.04 18.63 25.32
C ARG A 13 29.84 17.41 24.43
N PHE A 14 29.06 17.60 23.37
CA PHE A 14 29.04 16.67 22.26
C PHE A 14 30.39 16.83 21.57
N THR A 15 31.17 15.75 21.48
CA THR A 15 32.42 15.72 20.71
C THR A 15 32.04 15.85 19.24
N ILE A 16 31.86 17.08 18.80
CA ILE A 16 31.74 17.46 17.40
C ILE A 16 33.04 17.01 16.76
N GLY A 17 32.99 15.95 15.93
CA GLY A 17 34.09 15.63 15.02
C GLY A 17 34.52 16.87 14.26
N PRO A 18 35.80 17.03 13.89
CA PRO A 18 36.37 18.31 13.49
C PRO A 18 35.52 18.96 12.40
N MET A 19 34.75 19.97 12.79
CA MET A 19 33.98 20.84 11.89
C MET A 19 34.90 21.82 11.14
N THR A 20 36.21 21.68 11.30
CA THR A 20 37.24 22.55 10.76
C THR A 20 37.76 22.00 9.46
N THR A 21 37.29 22.60 8.36
CA THR A 21 37.82 22.45 7.00
C THR A 21 39.34 22.63 6.99
N PRO A 22 40.11 21.91 6.15
CA PRO A 22 41.58 22.01 6.11
C PRO A 22 42.12 23.44 5.90
N LYS A 23 41.31 24.32 5.30
CA LYS A 23 41.59 25.75 5.16
C LYS A 23 41.75 26.48 6.50
N PHE A 24 40.97 26.11 7.52
CA PHE A 24 41.05 26.71 8.85
C PHE A 24 42.40 26.42 9.51
N TYR A 25 42.85 25.16 9.49
CA TYR A 25 44.15 24.77 10.04
C TYR A 25 45.33 25.39 9.27
N GLY A 26 45.25 25.50 7.94
CA GLY A 26 46.27 26.17 7.13
C GLY A 26 46.37 27.68 7.38
N TRP A 27 45.26 28.31 7.75
CA TRP A 27 45.20 29.73 8.12
C TRP A 27 45.62 29.96 9.58
N TRP A 28 45.25 29.08 10.52
CA TRP A 28 45.63 29.16 11.93
C TRP A 28 47.13 28.94 12.16
N ASN A 29 47.73 27.99 11.45
CA ASN A 29 49.17 27.70 11.51
C ASN A 29 50.07 28.84 10.98
N LYS A 30 49.50 29.83 10.27
CA LYS A 30 50.23 31.01 9.76
C LYS A 30 50.26 32.19 10.73
N ARG A 31 49.50 32.17 11.83
CA ARG A 31 49.49 33.25 12.83
C ARG A 31 50.53 32.98 13.90
N VAL A 32 51.72 33.57 13.75
CA VAL A 32 52.66 33.74 14.85
C VAL A 32 52.05 34.73 15.84
N ASN A 33 52.15 34.44 17.15
CA ASN A 33 51.49 35.18 18.23
C ASN A 33 52.10 36.59 18.42
N ASP A 34 51.63 37.58 17.64
CA ASP A 34 52.13 38.96 17.66
C ASP A 34 51.36 39.86 18.66
N ASN A 35 51.10 39.36 19.87
CA ASN A 35 50.61 40.22 20.96
C ASN A 35 51.76 41.03 21.60
N ASN A 36 52.38 41.93 20.83
CA ASN A 36 52.94 43.20 21.33
C ASN A 36 53.33 44.13 20.16
N PRO A 37 52.61 45.23 19.88
CA PRO A 37 53.03 46.17 18.85
C PRO A 37 54.10 47.12 19.42
N GLY A 38 55.35 46.94 18.98
CA GLY A 38 56.39 47.95 19.13
C GLY A 38 56.09 49.11 18.17
N SER A 39 55.85 50.29 18.72
CA SER A 39 55.49 51.51 17.98
C SER A 39 56.64 51.98 17.08
N SER A 40 56.46 51.92 15.75
CA SER A 40 57.25 52.70 14.80
C SER A 40 56.33 53.49 13.86
N GLN A 41 56.76 54.71 13.54
CA GLN A 41 55.94 55.85 13.13
C GLN A 41 55.73 55.95 11.60
N GLU A 42 55.67 54.81 10.89
CA GLU A 42 55.66 54.75 9.40
C GLU A 42 54.47 53.94 8.82
N GLY A 43 53.35 53.84 9.55
CA GLY A 43 52.28 52.87 9.26
C GLY A 43 51.02 53.37 8.51
N VAL A 44 50.99 54.60 7.98
CA VAL A 44 49.72 55.15 7.41
C VAL A 44 49.31 54.44 6.11
N GLN A 45 50.26 53.98 5.31
CA GLN A 45 50.00 53.25 4.05
C GLN A 45 49.80 51.74 4.26
N LEU A 46 50.41 51.17 5.30
CA LEU A 46 50.24 49.77 5.70
C LEU A 46 48.89 49.52 6.38
N MET A 47 48.31 50.52 7.04
CA MET A 47 47.00 50.37 7.69
C MET A 47 45.88 50.04 6.68
N GLU A 48 45.93 50.57 5.46
CA GLU A 48 44.98 50.26 4.38
C GLU A 48 45.11 48.81 3.88
N GLU A 49 46.32 48.27 3.86
CA GLU A 49 46.61 46.88 3.47
C GLU A 49 46.30 45.88 4.60
N TYR A 50 46.43 46.28 5.88
CA TYR A 50 45.92 45.51 7.03
C TYR A 50 44.40 45.59 7.21
N LEU A 51 43.76 46.61 6.63
CA LEU A 51 42.31 46.74 6.50
C LEU A 51 41.75 46.01 5.26
N GLN A 52 42.62 45.40 4.44
CA GLN A 52 42.18 44.50 3.39
C GLN A 52 41.43 43.35 4.07
N VAL A 53 40.10 43.39 3.96
CA VAL A 53 39.12 42.68 4.79
C VAL A 53 39.37 41.17 4.72
N VAL A 54 40.25 40.67 5.58
CA VAL A 54 40.46 39.23 5.78
C VAL A 54 39.22 38.72 6.51
N PRO A 55 38.43 37.84 5.90
CA PRO A 55 37.22 37.32 6.53
C PRO A 55 37.56 36.67 7.86
N SER A 56 36.80 37.00 8.91
CA SER A 56 37.01 36.41 10.22
C SER A 56 36.71 34.90 10.20
N GLU A 57 37.29 34.13 11.13
CA GLU A 57 36.97 32.70 11.30
C GLU A 57 35.47 32.45 11.39
N ILE A 58 34.75 33.35 12.06
CA ILE A 58 33.30 33.30 12.25
C ILE A 58 32.57 33.47 10.91
N GLU A 59 33.05 34.34 10.05
CA GLU A 59 32.47 34.62 8.74
C GLU A 59 32.63 33.43 7.79
N ILE A 60 33.79 32.76 7.83
CA ILE A 60 34.03 31.51 7.09
C ILE A 60 33.11 30.39 7.59
N ILE A 61 33.00 30.23 8.92
CA ILE A 61 32.12 29.22 9.54
C ILE A 61 30.66 29.47 9.18
N LYS A 62 30.22 30.74 9.19
CA LYS A 62 28.87 31.12 8.83
C LYS A 62 28.55 30.76 7.38
N HIS A 63 29.44 31.11 6.45
CA HIS A 63 29.27 30.76 5.04
C HIS A 63 29.21 29.24 4.83
N ASP A 64 30.09 28.47 5.47
CA ASP A 64 30.08 27.00 5.39
C ASP A 64 28.81 26.38 6.00
N PHE A 65 28.23 27.02 7.01
CA PHE A 65 26.94 26.63 7.57
C PHE A 65 25.80 26.92 6.59
N GLU A 66 25.74 28.12 6.02
CA GLU A 66 24.73 28.50 5.02
C GLU A 66 24.76 27.60 3.78
N LYS A 67 25.96 27.25 3.31
CA LYS A 67 26.15 26.31 2.20
C LYS A 67 25.59 24.92 2.53
N ARG A 68 25.97 24.34 3.67
CA ARG A 68 25.46 23.03 4.10
C ARG A 68 23.96 23.05 4.32
N ASN A 69 23.42 24.14 4.85
CA ASN A 69 21.97 24.28 5.05
C ASN A 69 21.21 24.31 3.72
N SER A 70 21.78 24.95 2.69
CA SER A 70 21.22 24.97 1.34
C SER A 70 21.29 23.58 0.68
N GLU A 71 22.39 22.85 0.85
CA GLU A 71 22.52 21.47 0.38
C GLU A 71 21.51 20.52 1.06
N LEU A 72 21.32 20.67 2.38
CA LEU A 72 20.30 19.92 3.11
C LEU A 72 18.89 20.27 2.64
N GLY A 73 18.59 21.54 2.39
CA GLY A 73 17.32 21.97 1.82
C GLY A 73 17.00 21.28 0.49
N LYS A 74 17.95 21.26 -0.44
CA LYS A 74 17.80 20.55 -1.73
C LYS A 74 17.58 19.05 -1.55
N LYS A 75 18.28 18.43 -0.59
CA LYS A 75 18.12 17.00 -0.31
C LYS A 75 16.76 16.68 0.30
N ILE A 76 16.21 17.57 1.12
CA ILE A 76 14.85 17.45 1.65
C ILE A 76 13.84 17.51 0.51
N GLU A 77 13.97 18.50 -0.38
CA GLU A 77 13.09 18.66 -1.55
C GLU A 77 13.10 17.41 -2.45
N GLN A 78 14.29 16.89 -2.79
CA GLN A 78 14.42 15.64 -3.55
C GLN A 78 13.73 14.44 -2.88
N LEU A 79 13.91 14.28 -1.57
CA LEU A 79 13.26 13.20 -0.82
C LEU A 79 11.74 13.36 -0.76
N GLU A 80 11.24 14.59 -0.72
CA GLU A 80 9.80 14.86 -0.80
C GLU A 80 9.23 14.50 -2.17
N GLU A 81 9.93 14.82 -3.25
CA GLU A 81 9.56 14.41 -4.62
C GLU A 81 9.55 12.88 -4.78
N GLU A 82 10.64 12.20 -4.40
CA GLU A 82 10.74 10.73 -4.45
C GLU A 82 9.61 10.07 -3.64
N LYS A 83 9.33 10.59 -2.44
CA LYS A 83 8.22 10.12 -1.61
C LYS A 83 6.87 10.31 -2.28
N MET A 84 6.65 11.44 -2.97
CA MET A 84 5.40 11.68 -3.69
C MET A 84 5.21 10.70 -4.85
N HIS A 85 6.26 10.43 -5.63
CA HIS A 85 6.22 9.44 -6.71
C HIS A 85 5.91 8.04 -6.19
N LEU A 86 6.63 7.58 -5.17
CA LEU A 86 6.41 6.26 -4.58
C LEU A 86 4.99 6.10 -4.03
N ARG A 87 4.42 7.16 -3.43
CA ARG A 87 3.03 7.14 -2.96
C ARG A 87 2.05 6.98 -4.11
N LEU A 88 2.26 7.70 -5.21
CA LEU A 88 1.40 7.60 -6.40
C LEU A 88 1.49 6.22 -7.04
N ASP A 89 2.69 5.64 -7.14
CA ASP A 89 2.90 4.31 -7.72
C ASP A 89 2.21 3.21 -6.89
N VAL A 90 2.35 3.27 -5.56
CA VAL A 90 1.68 2.34 -4.64
C VAL A 90 0.17 2.48 -4.76
N ASP A 91 -0.35 3.72 -4.77
CA ASP A 91 -1.77 3.98 -4.90
C ASP A 91 -2.34 3.48 -6.25
N GLU A 92 -1.61 3.66 -7.36
CA GLU A 92 -2.05 3.18 -8.67
C GLU A 92 -2.00 1.65 -8.75
N HIS A 93 -0.96 1.02 -8.20
CA HIS A 93 -0.87 -0.44 -8.10
C HIS A 93 -2.07 -1.01 -7.32
N TRP A 94 -2.37 -0.46 -6.13
CA TRP A 94 -3.53 -0.89 -5.34
C TRP A 94 -4.86 -0.67 -6.07
N ARG A 95 -5.03 0.47 -6.74
CA ARG A 95 -6.23 0.73 -7.55
C ARG A 95 -6.38 -0.32 -8.66
N GLN A 96 -5.30 -0.70 -9.32
CA GLN A 96 -5.33 -1.71 -10.38
C GLN A 96 -5.69 -3.09 -9.83
N GLU A 97 -5.07 -3.51 -8.74
CA GLU A 97 -5.34 -4.81 -8.11
C GLU A 97 -6.81 -4.92 -7.66
N ILE A 98 -7.36 -3.87 -7.06
CA ILE A 98 -8.78 -3.80 -6.68
C ILE A 98 -9.69 -3.93 -7.92
N ARG A 99 -9.34 -3.27 -9.04
CA ARG A 99 -10.12 -3.37 -10.29
C ARG A 99 -10.11 -4.81 -10.82
N GLU A 100 -8.97 -5.48 -10.81
CA GLU A 100 -8.84 -6.85 -11.30
C GLU A 100 -9.60 -7.83 -10.42
N GLU A 101 -9.49 -7.72 -9.10
CA GLU A 101 -10.26 -8.55 -8.16
C GLU A 101 -11.77 -8.32 -8.31
N LYS A 102 -12.20 -7.08 -8.55
CA LYS A 102 -13.61 -6.79 -8.82
C LYS A 102 -14.10 -7.48 -10.11
N ILE A 103 -13.32 -7.43 -11.19
CA ILE A 103 -13.65 -8.12 -12.44
C ILE A 103 -13.71 -9.64 -12.24
N LYS A 104 -12.79 -10.22 -11.45
CA LYS A 104 -12.81 -11.64 -11.11
C LYS A 104 -14.07 -11.99 -10.32
N ALA A 105 -14.42 -11.21 -9.30
CA ALA A 105 -15.63 -11.40 -8.50
C ALA A 105 -16.90 -11.35 -9.36
N ASP A 106 -17.02 -10.38 -10.27
CA ASP A 106 -18.16 -10.26 -11.18
C ASP A 106 -18.24 -11.44 -12.17
N ARG A 107 -17.09 -11.97 -12.60
CA ARG A 107 -17.04 -13.18 -13.43
C ARG A 107 -17.53 -14.40 -12.66
N TRP A 108 -17.10 -14.58 -11.41
CA TRP A 108 -17.54 -15.67 -10.57
C TRP A 108 -19.03 -15.59 -10.25
N LYS A 109 -19.54 -14.39 -9.96
CA LYS A 109 -20.97 -14.14 -9.74
C LYS A 109 -21.81 -14.55 -10.95
N ARG A 110 -21.39 -14.19 -12.16
CA ARG A 110 -22.06 -14.62 -13.40
C ARG A 110 -22.05 -16.13 -13.58
N LYS A 111 -20.89 -16.78 -13.42
CA LYS A 111 -20.79 -18.25 -13.51
C LYS A 111 -21.71 -18.96 -12.52
N PHE A 112 -21.78 -18.45 -11.30
CA PHE A 112 -22.65 -18.98 -10.26
C PHE A 112 -24.14 -18.86 -10.66
N GLN A 113 -24.56 -17.68 -11.11
CA GLN A 113 -25.93 -17.46 -11.59
C GLN A 113 -26.28 -18.37 -12.79
N GLU A 114 -25.36 -18.54 -13.74
CA GLU A 114 -25.54 -19.46 -14.86
C GLU A 114 -25.72 -20.91 -14.40
N ALA A 115 -24.87 -21.38 -13.50
CA ALA A 115 -24.97 -22.73 -12.94
C ALA A 115 -26.29 -22.92 -12.18
N GLN A 116 -26.71 -21.90 -11.42
CA GLN A 116 -27.99 -21.92 -10.71
C GLN A 116 -29.16 -22.03 -11.68
N MET A 117 -29.20 -21.22 -12.74
CA MET A 117 -30.26 -21.29 -13.75
C MET A 117 -30.28 -22.64 -14.47
N ARG A 118 -29.12 -23.21 -14.80
CA ARG A 118 -29.02 -24.54 -15.42
C ARG A 118 -29.57 -25.62 -14.50
N ASN A 119 -29.22 -25.59 -13.22
CA ASN A 119 -29.73 -26.55 -12.23
C ASN A 119 -31.25 -26.41 -12.05
N GLU A 120 -31.77 -25.20 -12.01
CA GLU A 120 -33.22 -24.96 -11.91
C GLU A 120 -33.96 -25.48 -13.16
N ALA A 121 -33.43 -25.23 -14.36
CA ALA A 121 -33.99 -25.76 -15.59
C ALA A 121 -33.98 -27.29 -15.60
N LEU A 122 -32.86 -27.92 -15.22
CA LEU A 122 -32.76 -29.37 -15.10
C LEU A 122 -33.78 -29.93 -14.11
N LEU A 123 -33.92 -29.30 -12.94
CA LEU A 123 -34.92 -29.68 -11.94
C LEU A 123 -36.34 -29.60 -12.49
N LYS A 124 -36.69 -28.54 -13.22
CA LYS A 124 -38.01 -28.43 -13.87
C LYS A 124 -38.24 -29.54 -14.89
N THR A 125 -37.23 -29.86 -15.70
CA THR A 125 -37.35 -30.94 -16.70
C THR A 125 -37.52 -32.31 -16.05
N SER A 126 -36.78 -32.59 -14.97
CA SER A 126 -36.91 -33.88 -14.26
C SER A 126 -38.25 -34.00 -13.54
N LEU A 127 -38.75 -32.92 -12.94
CA LEU A 127 -40.08 -32.89 -12.33
C LEU A 127 -41.19 -33.17 -13.34
N SER A 128 -41.16 -32.51 -14.51
CA SER A 128 -42.12 -32.78 -15.58
C SER A 128 -42.06 -34.24 -16.04
N LYS A 129 -40.86 -34.82 -16.10
CA LYS A 129 -40.70 -36.23 -16.47
C LYS A 129 -41.28 -37.18 -15.43
N ILE A 130 -41.10 -36.88 -14.15
CA ILE A 130 -41.68 -37.64 -13.04
C ILE A 130 -43.21 -37.59 -13.11
N GLU A 131 -43.80 -36.43 -13.37
CA GLU A 131 -45.25 -36.28 -13.53
C GLU A 131 -45.79 -37.08 -14.73
N GLU A 132 -45.09 -37.07 -15.87
CA GLU A 132 -45.45 -37.89 -17.03
C GLU A 132 -45.42 -39.39 -16.68
N MET A 133 -44.38 -39.84 -15.99
CA MET A 133 -44.26 -41.24 -15.56
C MET A 133 -45.35 -41.64 -14.58
N LYS A 134 -45.70 -40.77 -13.62
CA LYS A 134 -46.81 -41.00 -12.69
C LYS A 134 -48.13 -41.24 -13.43
N ARG A 135 -48.46 -40.39 -14.41
CA ARG A 135 -49.67 -40.58 -15.23
C ARG A 135 -49.67 -41.92 -15.96
N ARG A 136 -48.53 -42.34 -16.52
CA ARG A 136 -48.42 -43.64 -17.19
C ARG A 136 -48.59 -44.82 -16.23
N VAL A 137 -48.10 -44.70 -15.00
CA VAL A 137 -48.32 -45.72 -13.97
C VAL A 137 -49.80 -45.81 -13.64
N GLU A 138 -50.48 -44.67 -13.43
CA GLU A 138 -51.94 -44.65 -13.20
C GLU A 138 -52.73 -45.28 -14.36
N GLU A 139 -52.36 -45.00 -15.61
CA GLU A 139 -52.98 -45.62 -16.79
C GLU A 139 -52.77 -47.15 -16.85
N LEU A 140 -51.58 -47.62 -16.46
CA LEU A 140 -51.27 -49.06 -16.40
C LEU A 140 -52.01 -49.75 -15.26
N ASP A 141 -52.13 -49.11 -14.10
CA ASP A 141 -52.87 -49.65 -12.94
C ASP A 141 -54.35 -49.87 -13.30
N VAL A 142 -54.97 -48.90 -13.97
CA VAL A 142 -56.36 -49.03 -14.46
C VAL A 142 -56.50 -50.15 -15.50
N ALA A 143 -55.52 -50.28 -16.41
CA ALA A 143 -55.54 -51.35 -17.40
C ALA A 143 -55.38 -52.74 -16.75
N LEU A 144 -54.53 -52.86 -15.73
CA LEU A 144 -54.35 -54.09 -14.96
C LEU A 144 -55.64 -54.49 -14.24
N GLU A 145 -56.31 -53.56 -13.55
CA GLU A 145 -57.60 -53.81 -12.88
C GLU A 145 -58.66 -54.31 -13.88
N ASN A 146 -58.70 -53.73 -15.09
CA ASN A 146 -59.60 -54.20 -16.14
C ASN A 146 -59.26 -55.62 -16.62
N TYR A 147 -57.99 -55.97 -16.77
CA TYR A 147 -57.58 -57.33 -17.14
C TYR A 147 -57.89 -58.34 -16.03
N GLU A 148 -57.71 -57.97 -14.76
CA GLU A 148 -58.09 -58.81 -13.61
C GLU A 148 -59.58 -59.15 -13.64
N ILE A 149 -60.45 -58.15 -13.83
CA ILE A 149 -61.90 -58.36 -13.96
C ILE A 149 -62.24 -59.30 -15.14
N GLN A 150 -61.56 -59.13 -16.28
CA GLN A 150 -61.78 -59.99 -17.44
C GLN A 150 -61.38 -61.45 -17.18
N ILE A 151 -60.27 -61.67 -16.46
CA ILE A 151 -59.81 -63.00 -16.08
C ILE A 151 -60.84 -63.66 -15.14
N GLU A 152 -61.27 -62.96 -14.09
CA GLU A 152 -62.28 -63.47 -13.14
C GLU A 152 -63.59 -63.86 -13.85
N LEU A 153 -64.07 -63.04 -14.79
CA LEU A 153 -65.27 -63.33 -15.57
C LEU A 153 -65.13 -64.60 -16.44
N LEU A 154 -63.97 -64.78 -17.06
CA LEU A 154 -63.68 -65.96 -17.88
C LEU A 154 -63.60 -67.22 -17.02
N GLU A 155 -62.94 -67.17 -15.87
CA GLU A 155 -62.85 -68.28 -14.92
C GLU A 155 -64.25 -68.72 -14.46
N ALA A 156 -65.10 -67.79 -14.02
CA ALA A 156 -66.47 -68.07 -13.62
C ALA A 156 -67.33 -68.65 -14.76
N SER A 157 -67.08 -68.26 -16.01
CA SER A 157 -67.78 -68.82 -17.17
C SER A 157 -67.34 -70.25 -17.51
N GLY A 158 -66.05 -70.56 -17.32
CA GLY A 158 -65.49 -71.89 -17.57
C GLY A 158 -65.86 -72.92 -16.50
N GLU A 159 -66.04 -72.49 -15.24
CA GLU A 159 -66.55 -73.35 -14.17
C GLU A 159 -68.00 -73.78 -14.44
N ARG A 160 -68.87 -72.85 -14.87
CA ARG A 160 -70.27 -73.14 -15.24
C ARG A 160 -70.43 -74.09 -16.43
N GLN A 161 -69.40 -74.26 -17.27
CA GLN A 161 -69.43 -75.21 -18.40
C GLN A 161 -68.96 -76.63 -18.01
N LYS A 162 -68.41 -76.81 -16.80
CA LYS A 162 -67.92 -78.10 -16.30
C LYS A 162 -68.91 -78.81 -15.37
N GLU A 163 -69.97 -78.14 -14.94
CA GLU A 163 -71.17 -78.73 -14.30
C GLU A 163 -72.13 -79.29 -15.35
#